data_AF-A0A699T4X2-F1
#
_entry.id   AF-A0A699T4X2-F1
#
_cell.length_a   1.000
_cell.length_b   1.000
_cell.length_c   1.000
_cell.angle_alpha   90.00
_cell.angle_beta   90.00
_cell.angle_gamma   90.00
#
_symmetry.space_group_name_H-M   'P 1'
#
loop_
_entity.id
_entity.type
_entity.pdbx_description
1 polymer ?
#
loop_
_entity_poly.entity_id
_entity_poly.type
_entity_poly.pdbx_seq_one_letter_code
_entity_poly.pdbx_strand_id
1 'polypeptide(L)'
;GVTRLKKYSELSAAEAIQAGCDVKATNIVLQGLPPEVYVLVSSHKVAKELWERIQMLMQETSLTKQERECKLYDAFDKFAYHKGETLRDFYLRFSLLLNDMNMYNMKLEQFQVNTVSQHTPF
;
A
#
# COMPACT_ATOMS: atom_id res chain seq x y z
N GLY A 1 15.46 11.57 9.45
CA GLY A 1 16.73 11.11 8.84
C GLY A 1 16.39 10.43 7.53
N VAL A 2 17.13 10.73 6.46
CA VAL A 2 16.86 10.22 5.11
C VAL A 2 17.45 8.81 4.98
N THR A 3 16.62 7.77 4.88
CA THR A 3 17.08 6.41 4.62
C THR A 3 17.23 6.22 3.11
N ARG A 4 18.46 5.99 2.65
CA ARG A 4 18.80 5.77 1.23
C ARG A 4 18.63 4.28 0.91
N LEU A 5 17.85 3.94 -0.13
CA LEU A 5 17.60 2.56 -0.55
C LEU A 5 18.92 1.91 -1.03
N LYS A 6 19.27 0.76 -0.46
CA LYS A 6 20.49 0.01 -0.78
C LYS A 6 20.19 -1.16 -1.71
N LYS A 7 21.00 -1.35 -2.75
CA LYS A 7 20.95 -2.56 -3.60
C LYS A 7 21.48 -3.78 -2.82
N TYR A 8 21.20 -5.01 -3.27
CA TYR A 8 21.70 -6.23 -2.59
C TYR A 8 23.23 -6.25 -2.42
N SER A 9 23.97 -5.65 -3.37
CA SER A 9 25.42 -5.45 -3.32
C SER A 9 25.89 -4.43 -2.28
N GLU A 10 24.97 -3.64 -1.74
CA GLU A 10 25.21 -2.58 -0.75
C GLU A 10 24.71 -3.00 0.65
N LEU A 11 24.08 -4.18 0.76
CA LEU A 11 23.70 -4.76 2.05
C LEU A 11 24.95 -5.09 2.85
N SER A 12 24.89 -4.81 4.14
CA SER A 12 25.87 -5.36 5.08
C SER A 12 25.77 -6.89 5.06
N ALA A 13 26.84 -7.57 5.47
CA ALA A 13 26.86 -9.02 5.51
C ALA A 13 25.68 -9.59 6.35
N ALA A 14 25.29 -8.91 7.43
CA ALA A 14 24.18 -9.32 8.28
C ALA A 14 22.82 -9.23 7.57
N GLU A 15 22.57 -8.14 6.82
CA GLU A 15 21.32 -7.95 6.08
C GLU A 15 21.17 -8.95 4.92
N ALA A 16 22.27 -9.25 4.22
CA ALA A 16 22.28 -10.26 3.16
C ALA A 16 22.03 -11.67 3.70
N ILE A 17 22.59 -12.00 4.87
CA ILE A 17 22.35 -13.27 5.56
C ILE A 17 20.88 -13.40 5.96
N GLN A 18 20.29 -12.35 6.54
CA GLN A 18 18.88 -12.37 6.95
C GLN A 18 17.96 -12.57 5.73
N ALA A 19 18.16 -11.81 4.66
CA ALA A 19 17.38 -11.96 3.43
C ALA A 19 17.48 -13.37 2.84
N GLY A 20 18.67 -13.97 2.88
CA GLY A 20 18.88 -15.37 2.47
C GLY A 20 18.14 -16.38 3.35
N CYS A 21 18.04 -16.13 4.66
CA CYS A 21 17.27 -16.96 5.59
C CYS A 21 15.76 -16.87 5.34
N ASP A 22 15.23 -15.67 5.11
CA ASP A 22 13.80 -15.43 4.89
C ASP A 22 13.28 -16.12 3.61
N VAL A 23 14.08 -16.09 2.54
CA VAL A 23 13.76 -16.79 1.28
C VAL A 23 13.75 -18.31 1.49
N LYS A 24 14.70 -18.85 2.24
CA LYS A 24 14.75 -20.29 2.54
C LYS A 24 13.57 -20.74 3.39
N ALA A 25 13.21 -19.97 4.43
CA ALA A 25 12.06 -20.27 5.28
C ALA A 25 10.76 -20.30 4.47
N THR A 26 10.57 -19.32 3.58
CA THR A 26 9.43 -19.26 2.66
C THR A 26 9.35 -20.50 1.77
N ASN A 27 10.45 -20.91 1.15
CA ASN A 27 10.47 -22.07 0.25
C ASN A 27 10.13 -23.37 0.99
N ILE A 28 10.58 -23.53 2.23
CA ILE A 28 10.27 -24.71 3.06
C ILE A 28 8.77 -24.76 3.38
N VAL A 29 8.16 -23.63 3.75
CA VAL A 29 6.72 -23.54 4.03
C VAL A 29 5.90 -23.91 2.78
N LEU A 30 6.31 -23.44 1.61
CA LEU A 30 5.60 -23.72 0.36
C LEU A 30 5.76 -25.17 -0.10
N GLN A 31 6.95 -25.75 0.03
CA GLN A 31 7.20 -27.15 -0.32
C GLN A 31 6.56 -28.13 0.67
N GLY A 32 6.30 -27.71 1.91
CA GLY A 32 5.63 -28.51 2.93
C GLY A 32 4.11 -28.64 2.75
N LEU A 33 3.51 -27.91 1.81
CA LEU A 33 2.07 -27.93 1.57
C LEU A 33 1.73 -28.77 0.32
N PRO A 34 0.83 -29.77 0.41
CA PRO A 34 0.35 -30.49 -0.76
C PRO A 34 -0.32 -29.53 -1.77
N PRO A 35 -0.09 -29.68 -3.09
CA PRO A 35 -0.66 -28.80 -4.11
C PRO A 35 -2.18 -28.65 -4.03
N GLU A 36 -2.88 -29.70 -3.63
CA GLU A 36 -4.34 -29.74 -3.51
C GLU A 36 -4.84 -28.88 -2.34
N VAL A 37 -4.08 -28.84 -1.24
CA VAL A 37 -4.35 -27.97 -0.09
C VAL A 37 -4.07 -26.52 -0.45
N TYR A 38 -2.99 -26.25 -1.20
CA TYR A 38 -2.70 -24.91 -1.72
C TYR A 38 -3.79 -24.39 -2.66
N VAL A 39 -4.30 -25.23 -3.56
CA VAL A 39 -5.38 -24.88 -4.50
C VAL A 39 -6.72 -24.70 -3.76
N LEU A 40 -7.04 -25.54 -2.77
CA LEU A 40 -8.25 -25.42 -1.97
C LEU A 40 -8.26 -24.15 -1.12
N VAL A 41 -7.11 -23.79 -0.54
CA VAL A 41 -6.92 -22.55 0.22
C VAL A 41 -6.97 -21.35 -0.75
N SER A 42 -6.21 -21.32 -1.84
CA SER A 42 -6.18 -20.17 -2.78
C SER A 42 -7.47 -19.95 -3.59
N SER A 43 -8.32 -20.97 -3.74
CA SER A 43 -9.63 -20.86 -4.43
C SER A 43 -10.76 -20.32 -3.54
N HIS A 44 -10.56 -20.28 -2.22
CA HIS A 44 -11.54 -19.72 -1.28
C HIS A 44 -11.32 -18.21 -1.15
N LYS A 45 -12.39 -17.40 -1.26
CA LYS A 45 -12.29 -15.92 -1.23
C LYS A 45 -11.48 -15.41 -0.02
N VAL A 46 -11.75 -15.98 1.15
CA VAL A 46 -11.06 -15.63 2.41
C VAL A 46 -9.59 -15.98 2.38
N ALA A 47 -9.22 -17.08 1.74
CA ALA A 47 -7.85 -17.55 1.73
C ALA A 47 -7.03 -16.99 0.54
N LYS A 48 -7.68 -16.56 -0.55
CA LYS A 48 -7.11 -15.62 -1.53
C LYS A 48 -6.78 -14.28 -0.88
N GLU A 49 -7.71 -13.70 -0.12
CA GLU A 49 -7.48 -12.47 0.66
C GLU A 49 -6.36 -12.65 1.70
N LEU A 50 -6.28 -13.82 2.36
CA LEU A 50 -5.21 -14.15 3.30
C LEU A 50 -3.85 -14.29 2.60
N TRP A 51 -3.82 -14.91 1.42
CA TRP A 51 -2.61 -15.08 0.60
C TRP A 51 -2.11 -13.75 0.02
N GLU A 52 -3.02 -12.88 -0.44
CA GLU A 52 -2.70 -11.52 -0.89
C GLU A 52 -2.17 -10.66 0.28
N ARG A 53 -2.69 -10.84 1.51
CA ARG A 53 -2.13 -10.21 2.73
C ARG A 53 -0.74 -10.73 3.07
N ILE A 54 -0.50 -12.03 2.95
CA ILE A 54 0.83 -12.62 3.17
C ILE A 54 1.82 -12.14 2.09
N GLN A 55 1.39 -12.05 0.83
CA GLN A 55 2.18 -11.47 -0.27
C GLN A 55 2.47 -9.98 -0.05
N MET A 56 1.51 -9.19 0.47
CA MET A 56 1.75 -7.80 0.88
C MET A 56 2.80 -7.70 1.98
N LEU A 57 2.74 -8.58 2.99
CA LEU A 57 3.72 -8.65 4.08
C LEU A 57 5.12 -9.07 3.58
N MET A 58 5.19 -9.90 2.54
CA MET A 58 6.45 -10.36 1.95
C MET A 58 7.08 -9.33 0.99
N GLN A 59 6.28 -8.56 0.25
CA GLN A 59 6.74 -7.47 -0.63
C GLN A 59 6.87 -6.11 0.10
N GLU A 60 6.49 -6.02 1.38
CA GLU A 60 6.68 -4.85 2.26
C GLU A 60 8.12 -4.61 2.71
N THR A 61 9.09 -5.43 2.32
CA THR A 61 10.47 -5.30 2.81
C THR A 61 11.23 -4.08 2.28
N SER A 62 10.62 -3.19 1.49
CA SER A 62 11.17 -1.84 1.26
C SER A 62 10.16 -0.70 1.09
N LEU A 63 8.90 -0.84 1.53
CA LEU A 63 7.96 0.30 1.62
C LEU A 63 7.00 0.07 2.78
N THR A 64 7.16 0.86 3.85
CA THR A 64 6.35 0.81 5.07
C THR A 64 4.88 1.16 4.78
N LYS A 65 3.96 0.63 5.59
CA LYS A 65 2.54 1.05 5.63
C LYS A 65 2.39 2.57 5.65
N GLN A 66 3.21 3.25 6.45
CA GLN A 66 3.22 4.72 6.56
C GLN A 66 3.60 5.40 5.23
N GLU A 67 4.56 4.88 4.48
CA GLU A 67 4.91 5.44 3.17
C GLU A 67 3.79 5.23 2.14
N ARG A 68 3.02 4.14 2.23
CA ARG A 68 1.83 3.92 1.40
C ARG A 68 0.72 4.90 1.76
N GLU A 69 0.46 5.10 3.06
CA GLU A 69 -0.48 6.10 3.56
C GLU A 69 -0.05 7.51 3.14
N CYS A 70 1.23 7.86 3.28
CA CYS A 70 1.76 9.17 2.84
C CYS A 70 1.58 9.40 1.34
N LYS A 71 1.79 8.38 0.51
CA LYS A 71 1.56 8.49 -0.95
C LYS A 71 0.08 8.68 -1.28
N LEU A 72 -0.81 7.98 -0.58
CA LEU A 72 -2.25 8.13 -0.77
C LEU A 72 -2.73 9.51 -0.31
N TYR A 73 -2.23 10.02 0.81
CA TYR A 73 -2.50 11.40 1.25
C TYR A 73 -2.01 12.43 0.24
N ASP A 74 -0.79 12.30 -0.27
CA ASP A 74 -0.25 13.19 -1.30
C ASP A 74 -1.08 13.15 -2.60
N ALA A 75 -1.52 11.96 -3.01
CA ALA A 75 -2.39 11.79 -4.16
C ALA A 75 -3.78 12.41 -3.97
N PHE A 76 -4.31 12.38 -2.74
CA PHE A 76 -5.59 13.00 -2.38
C PHE A 76 -5.49 14.53 -2.28
N ASP A 77 -4.45 15.06 -1.63
CA ASP A 77 -4.20 16.50 -1.54
C ASP A 77 -4.06 17.14 -2.93
N LYS A 78 -3.37 16.44 -3.84
CA LYS A 78 -3.19 16.86 -5.23
C LYS A 78 -4.37 16.48 -6.14
N PHE A 79 -5.43 15.87 -5.61
CA PHE A 79 -6.53 15.40 -6.43
C PHE A 79 -7.35 16.58 -6.96
N ALA A 80 -7.21 16.84 -8.26
CA ALA A 80 -7.91 17.92 -8.93
C ALA A 80 -8.66 17.43 -10.18
N TYR A 81 -9.58 18.26 -10.64
CA TYR A 81 -10.19 18.12 -11.95
C TYR A 81 -9.18 18.52 -13.04
N HIS A 82 -9.08 17.73 -14.10
CA HIS A 82 -8.19 18.01 -15.21
C HIS A 82 -8.95 18.64 -16.39
N LYS A 83 -8.31 19.58 -17.10
CA LYS A 83 -8.94 20.20 -18.27
C LYS A 83 -9.21 19.15 -19.36
N GLY A 84 -10.47 19.03 -19.78
CA GLY A 84 -10.91 18.05 -20.78
C GLY A 84 -11.33 16.70 -20.19
N GLU A 85 -11.31 16.56 -18.87
CA GLU A 85 -11.83 15.39 -18.18
C GLU A 85 -13.36 15.37 -18.16
N THR A 86 -13.99 14.21 -18.42
CA THR A 86 -15.44 14.10 -18.23
C THR A 86 -15.79 13.90 -16.76
N LEU A 87 -17.01 14.28 -16.36
CA LEU A 87 -17.50 14.03 -15.01
C LEU A 87 -17.43 12.54 -14.61
N ARG A 88 -17.64 11.65 -15.58
CA ARG A 88 -17.53 10.20 -15.38
C ARG A 88 -16.10 9.79 -15.06
N ASP A 89 -15.12 10.32 -15.78
CA ASP A 89 -13.70 10.00 -15.58
C ASP A 89 -13.21 10.52 -14.22
N PHE A 90 -13.65 11.73 -13.85
CA PHE A 90 -13.39 12.29 -12.52
C PHE A 90 -13.93 11.38 -11.41
N TYR A 91 -15.19 10.95 -11.52
CA TYR A 91 -15.82 10.06 -10.54
C TYR A 91 -15.11 8.71 -10.41
N LEU A 92 -14.65 8.14 -11.53
CA LEU A 92 -13.91 6.89 -11.52
C LEU A 92 -12.56 7.01 -10.80
N ARG A 93 -11.77 8.05 -11.11
CA ARG A 93 -10.51 8.30 -10.42
C ARG A 93 -10.71 8.53 -8.92
N PHE A 94 -11.73 9.29 -8.56
CA PHE A 94 -12.06 9.57 -7.17
C PHE A 94 -12.47 8.29 -6.43
N SER A 95 -13.31 7.45 -7.04
CA SER A 95 -13.75 6.19 -6.45
C SER A 95 -12.59 5.20 -6.25
N LEU A 96 -11.65 5.14 -7.20
CA LEU A 96 -10.44 4.33 -7.08
C LEU A 96 -9.57 4.79 -5.91
N LEU A 97 -9.31 6.09 -5.81
CA LEU A 97 -8.54 6.66 -4.73
C LEU A 97 -9.17 6.39 -3.35
N LEU A 98 -10.50 6.52 -3.25
CA LEU A 98 -11.22 6.19 -2.02
C LEU A 98 -11.17 4.69 -1.68
N ASN A 99 -11.28 3.81 -2.68
CA ASN A 99 -11.16 2.37 -2.46
C ASN A 99 -9.76 2.00 -1.95
N ASP A 100 -8.72 2.61 -2.52
CA ASP A 100 -7.33 2.41 -2.08
C ASP A 100 -7.14 2.91 -0.65
N MET A 101 -7.67 4.08 -0.30
CA MET A 101 -7.64 4.60 1.07
C MET A 101 -8.41 3.71 2.06
N ASN A 102 -9.59 3.24 1.68
CA ASN A 102 -10.43 2.38 2.51
C ASN A 102 -9.80 1.00 2.73
N MET A 103 -9.06 0.46 1.75
CA MET A 103 -8.34 -0.80 1.88
C MET A 103 -7.32 -0.78 3.03
N TYR A 104 -6.73 0.38 3.32
CA TYR A 104 -5.80 0.58 4.43
C TYR A 104 -6.47 1.10 5.71
N ASN A 105 -7.82 1.18 5.74
CA ASN A 105 -8.61 1.74 6.83
C ASN A 105 -8.19 3.18 7.18
N MET A 106 -7.76 3.95 6.17
CA MET A 106 -7.39 5.36 6.35
C MET A 106 -8.66 6.15 6.69
N LYS A 107 -8.72 6.68 7.91
CA LYS A 107 -9.74 7.65 8.26
C LYS A 107 -9.34 8.98 7.66
N LEU A 108 -10.20 9.54 6.81
CA LEU A 108 -10.19 10.98 6.56
C LEU A 108 -10.63 11.65 7.85
N GLU A 109 -9.71 11.80 8.82
CA GLU A 109 -9.95 12.72 9.91
C GLU A 109 -10.19 14.08 9.28
N GLN A 110 -11.32 14.69 9.62
CA GLN A 110 -11.70 16.00 9.13
C GLN A 110 -10.59 16.96 9.53
N PHE A 111 -9.69 17.30 8.61
CA PHE A 111 -8.83 18.44 8.78
C PHE A 111 -9.76 19.62 8.99
N GLN A 112 -9.72 20.22 10.18
CA GLN A 112 -10.42 21.46 10.42
C GLN A 112 -9.84 22.49 9.43
N VAL A 113 -10.55 22.73 8.34
CA VAL A 113 -10.22 23.80 7.42
C VAL A 113 -10.54 25.09 8.18
N ASN A 114 -9.51 25.70 8.76
CA ASN A 114 -9.60 27.07 9.25
C ASN A 114 -9.71 27.98 8.02
N THR A 115 -10.90 28.09 7.44
CA THR A 115 -11.24 29.18 6.55
C THR A 115 -11.29 30.45 7.40
N VAL A 116 -10.18 31.17 7.45
CA VAL A 116 -10.17 32.54 7.95
C VAL A 116 -10.85 33.39 6.89
N SER A 117 -12.16 33.58 7.02
CA SER A 117 -12.91 34.51 6.19
C SER A 117 -12.41 35.92 6.48
N GLN A 118 -11.59 36.49 5.59
CA GLN A 118 -11.29 37.92 5.63
C GLN A 118 -12.57 38.66 5.21
N HIS A 119 -13.36 39.07 6.19
CA HIS A 119 -14.43 40.05 5.96
C HIS A 119 -13.78 41.42 5.84
N THR A 120 -13.63 41.93 4.63
CA THR A 120 -13.49 43.37 4.36
C THR A 120 -14.88 43.99 4.35
N PRO A 121 -15.23 44.91 5.28
CA PRO A 121 -16.42 45.73 5.14
C PRO A 121 -16.15 46.83 4.11
N PHE A 122 -17.07 47.01 3.17
CA PHE A 122 -17.20 48.25 2.39
C PHE A 122 -17.88 49.33 3.21
#